data_AF-A0A7S6M7Y9-F1
#
_entry.id   AF-A0A7S6M7Y9-F1
#
_cell.length_a   1.000
_cell.length_b   1.000
_cell.length_c   1.000
_cell.angle_alpha   90.00
_cell.angle_beta   90.00
_cell.angle_gamma   90.00
#
_symmetry.space_group_name_H-M   'P 1'
#
loop_
_entity.id
_entity.type
_entity.pdbx_description
1 polymer ?
#
loop_
_entity_poly.entity_id
_entity_poly.type
_entity_poly.pdbx_seq_one_letter_code
_entity_poly.pdbx_strand_id
1 'polypeptide(L)'
;MHGSRMVVAGLLVPVLCPAAARADIIGVGGSAMLIPRPADAQLGVLTSNTTAFAWNEAQGVTLAAPMTIDAAAPGMYGSALSFVFDTIGAGSVVSSHFIHFDTVGGSFQTVEGSVTFDADILGVIAWNRQEARHLDESDAAFGLGTIFSTEVARRGVFDVGDGTQGGEDWFTISPDQRTLAFHLQVSTPFDEIRVLTVPEPAGLAALSLLGFAAFRRRRPAATNVSADR
;
A
#
# COMPACT_ATOMS: atom_id res chain seq x y z
N MET A 1 -7.53 -61.69 33.20
CA MET A 1 -7.97 -60.28 33.10
C MET A 1 -6.87 -59.51 32.38
N HIS A 2 -6.98 -59.35 31.05
CA HIS A 2 -6.01 -58.59 30.25
C HIS A 2 -6.70 -57.33 29.73
N GLY A 3 -6.34 -56.18 30.30
CA GLY A 3 -6.91 -54.88 29.95
C GLY A 3 -6.25 -54.32 28.69
N SER A 4 -7.03 -54.18 27.61
CA SER A 4 -6.64 -53.49 26.39
C SER A 4 -6.45 -51.99 26.67
N ARG A 5 -5.22 -51.50 26.51
CA ARG A 5 -4.91 -50.07 26.50
C ARG A 5 -5.25 -49.51 25.12
N MET A 6 -6.36 -48.79 25.06
CA MET A 6 -6.80 -48.02 23.90
C MET A 6 -5.94 -46.74 23.81
N VAL A 7 -5.05 -46.67 22.82
CA VAL A 7 -4.29 -45.46 22.51
C VAL A 7 -5.15 -44.60 21.59
N VAL A 8 -5.70 -43.51 22.12
CA VAL A 8 -6.38 -42.48 21.33
C VAL A 8 -5.31 -41.56 20.73
N ALA A 9 -5.08 -41.70 19.42
CA ALA A 9 -4.26 -40.76 18.67
C ALA A 9 -5.09 -39.48 18.45
N GLY A 10 -4.78 -38.41 19.20
CA GLY A 10 -5.37 -37.10 19.01
C GLY A 10 -4.92 -36.50 17.67
N LEU A 11 -5.86 -36.31 16.75
CA LEU A 11 -5.65 -35.56 15.53
C LEU A 11 -5.46 -34.07 15.89
N LEU A 12 -4.23 -33.58 15.81
CA LEU A 12 -3.91 -32.16 15.99
C LEU A 12 -4.32 -31.43 14.71
N VAL A 13 -5.46 -30.74 14.71
CA VAL A 13 -5.86 -29.84 13.62
C VAL A 13 -5.13 -28.51 13.85
N PRO A 14 -4.20 -28.10 12.97
CA PRO A 14 -3.60 -26.78 13.09
C PRO A 14 -4.69 -25.74 12.85
N VAL A 15 -4.94 -24.90 13.86
CA VAL A 15 -5.75 -23.69 13.71
C VAL A 15 -4.93 -22.73 12.86
N LEU A 16 -5.26 -22.62 11.57
CA LEU A 16 -4.78 -21.51 10.75
C LEU A 16 -5.50 -20.25 11.24
N CYS A 17 -4.80 -19.38 11.96
CA CYS A 17 -5.22 -17.99 12.07
C CYS A 17 -5.08 -17.36 10.67
N PRO A 18 -6.15 -16.83 10.06
CA PRO A 18 -6.01 -16.07 8.83
C PRO A 18 -5.13 -14.86 9.13
N ALA A 19 -3.93 -14.82 8.54
CA ALA A 19 -3.09 -13.65 8.60
C ALA A 19 -3.78 -12.52 7.82
N ALA A 20 -3.81 -11.32 8.41
CA ALA A 20 -4.46 -10.17 7.81
C ALA A 20 -3.77 -9.81 6.48
N ALA A 21 -4.56 -9.52 5.45
CA ALA A 21 -4.04 -9.05 4.17
C ALA A 21 -3.35 -7.69 4.38
N ARG A 22 -2.12 -7.54 3.91
CA ARG A 22 -1.26 -6.36 4.13
C ARG A 22 -0.45 -6.08 2.87
N ALA A 23 -0.07 -4.83 2.70
CA ALA A 23 0.95 -4.37 1.79
C ALA A 23 1.77 -3.29 2.51
N ASP A 24 3.08 -3.35 2.44
CA ASP A 24 4.03 -2.46 3.11
C ASP A 24 4.87 -1.66 2.12
N ILE A 25 5.25 -0.45 2.55
CA ILE A 25 6.42 0.23 2.02
C ILE A 25 7.66 -0.59 2.40
N ILE A 26 8.39 -1.07 1.39
CA ILE A 26 9.61 -1.86 1.54
C ILE A 26 10.89 -1.12 1.12
N GLY A 27 10.74 0.06 0.51
CA GLY A 27 11.87 0.88 0.10
C GLY A 27 11.48 2.34 -0.09
N VAL A 28 12.42 3.23 0.18
CA VAL A 28 12.33 4.66 -0.14
C VAL A 28 13.64 5.11 -0.80
N GLY A 29 13.55 6.13 -1.65
CA GLY A 29 14.70 6.72 -2.34
C GLY A 29 14.62 8.26 -2.39
N GLY A 30 15.76 8.90 -2.67
CA GLY A 30 15.86 10.36 -2.73
C GLY A 30 15.55 11.02 -1.37
N SER A 31 14.69 12.03 -1.39
CA SER A 31 14.23 12.78 -0.21
C SER A 31 13.11 12.09 0.58
N ALA A 32 12.65 10.92 0.16
CA ALA A 32 11.62 10.17 0.87
C ALA A 32 12.18 9.52 2.15
N MET A 33 11.45 9.61 3.27
CA MET A 33 11.78 8.92 4.51
C MET A 33 10.57 8.14 5.04
N LEU A 34 10.74 6.83 5.21
CA LEU A 34 9.74 5.99 5.86
C LEU A 34 9.72 6.27 7.38
N ILE A 35 8.55 6.63 7.90
CA ILE A 35 8.31 6.86 9.34
C ILE A 35 7.15 5.99 9.84
N PRO A 36 7.02 5.79 11.17
CA PRO A 36 5.77 5.33 11.74
C PRO A 36 4.64 6.30 11.42
N ARG A 37 3.40 5.80 11.38
CA ARG A 37 2.22 6.65 11.23
C ARG A 37 2.26 7.81 12.23
N PRO A 38 2.22 9.08 11.78
CA PRO A 38 2.20 10.22 12.68
C PRO A 38 0.84 10.35 13.36
N ALA A 39 0.82 10.88 14.59
CA ALA A 39 -0.44 11.22 15.26
C ALA A 39 -1.11 12.46 14.62
N ASP A 40 -0.30 13.33 14.00
CA ASP A 40 -0.72 14.62 13.47
C ASP A 40 0.14 14.96 12.25
N ALA A 41 -0.53 15.24 11.14
CA ALA A 41 0.03 15.69 9.87
C ALA A 41 -0.69 16.95 9.38
N GLN A 42 -1.28 17.73 10.28
CA GLN A 42 -1.86 19.03 9.95
C GLN A 42 -0.79 20.02 9.45
N LEU A 43 -1.23 21.02 8.69
CA LEU A 43 -0.39 22.11 8.19
C LEU A 43 0.46 22.72 9.31
N GLY A 44 1.76 22.77 9.09
CA GLY A 44 2.76 23.32 9.99
C GLY A 44 3.20 22.36 11.11
N VAL A 45 2.67 21.14 11.17
CA VAL A 45 2.99 20.18 12.24
C VAL A 45 4.13 19.24 11.84
N LEU A 46 3.96 18.46 10.78
CA LEU A 46 4.97 17.51 10.29
C LEU A 46 5.82 18.13 9.18
N THR A 47 6.72 19.04 9.54
CA THR A 47 7.46 19.86 8.58
C THR A 47 8.91 19.42 8.36
N SER A 48 9.41 19.62 7.14
CA SER A 48 10.83 19.49 6.77
C SER A 48 11.13 20.32 5.53
N ASN A 49 12.35 20.85 5.41
CA ASN A 49 12.78 21.53 4.18
C ASN A 49 13.44 20.58 3.17
N THR A 50 13.68 19.32 3.55
CA THR A 50 14.46 18.38 2.74
C THR A 50 13.86 16.98 2.66
N THR A 51 12.78 16.71 3.40
CA THR A 51 12.26 15.35 3.59
C THR A 51 10.78 15.29 3.29
N ALA A 52 10.40 14.43 2.35
CA ALA A 52 9.02 13.97 2.21
C ALA A 52 8.83 12.75 3.10
N PHE A 53 7.87 12.81 4.02
CA PHE A 53 7.58 11.72 4.94
C PHE A 53 6.63 10.72 4.29
N ALA A 54 6.96 9.44 4.37
CA ALA A 54 6.12 8.36 3.89
C ALA A 54 5.74 7.40 5.03
N TRP A 55 4.52 6.87 5.05
CA TRP A 55 4.11 5.85 6.03
C TRP A 55 3.02 4.91 5.51
N ASN A 56 2.96 3.72 6.12
CA ASN A 56 1.84 2.79 5.96
C ASN A 56 0.62 3.34 6.73
N GLU A 57 -0.40 3.80 6.03
CA GLU A 57 -1.53 4.55 6.59
C GLU A 57 -2.68 3.65 7.05
N ALA A 58 -3.06 2.61 6.31
CA ALA A 58 -4.07 1.66 6.72
C ALA A 58 -3.87 0.34 5.99
N GLN A 59 -4.28 -0.78 6.59
CA GLN A 59 -3.95 -2.12 6.07
C GLN A 59 -5.18 -2.99 6.03
N GLY A 60 -5.43 -3.64 4.88
CA GLY A 60 -6.53 -4.58 4.71
C GLY A 60 -7.92 -3.97 4.93
N VAL A 61 -8.12 -2.71 4.53
CA VAL A 61 -9.38 -1.99 4.66
C VAL A 61 -10.36 -2.44 3.59
N THR A 62 -11.52 -2.96 4.00
CA THR A 62 -12.64 -3.20 3.09
C THR A 62 -13.39 -1.90 2.84
N LEU A 63 -13.45 -1.45 1.59
CA LEU A 63 -14.14 -0.23 1.21
C LEU A 63 -15.66 -0.38 1.42
N ALA A 64 -16.23 0.46 2.28
CA ALA A 64 -17.68 0.46 2.53
C ALA A 64 -18.49 1.10 1.39
N ALA A 65 -17.86 2.00 0.63
CA ALA A 65 -18.41 2.69 -0.53
C ALA A 65 -17.33 2.74 -1.63
N PRO A 66 -17.71 3.00 -2.90
CA PRO A 66 -16.73 3.20 -3.95
C PRO A 66 -15.78 4.36 -3.62
N MET A 67 -14.51 4.22 -3.98
CA MET A 67 -13.46 5.21 -3.71
C MET A 67 -12.92 5.75 -5.02
N THR A 68 -12.98 7.06 -5.22
CA THR A 68 -12.38 7.71 -6.39
C THR A 68 -10.85 7.71 -6.27
N ILE A 69 -10.18 7.44 -7.38
CA ILE A 69 -8.72 7.55 -7.55
C ILE A 69 -8.40 8.48 -8.71
N ASP A 70 -7.25 9.13 -8.65
CA ASP A 70 -6.82 10.15 -9.61
C ASP A 70 -5.88 9.59 -10.69
N ALA A 71 -5.26 8.46 -10.40
CA ALA A 71 -4.34 7.76 -11.29
C ALA A 71 -4.34 6.26 -10.98
N ALA A 72 -4.12 5.42 -12.01
CA ALA A 72 -4.14 3.97 -11.88
C ALA A 72 -3.12 3.26 -12.79
N ALA A 73 -2.91 3.76 -14.01
CA ALA A 73 -2.01 3.15 -14.97
C ALA A 73 -0.54 3.57 -14.73
N PRO A 74 0.45 2.74 -15.11
CA PRO A 74 1.83 3.17 -15.20
C PRO A 74 1.99 4.41 -16.08
N GLY A 75 2.85 5.34 -15.66
CA GLY A 75 3.09 6.58 -16.39
C GLY A 75 3.29 7.78 -15.47
N MET A 76 3.61 8.91 -16.10
CA MET A 76 3.85 10.19 -15.42
C MET A 76 2.54 10.99 -15.35
N TYR A 77 2.27 11.52 -14.17
CA TYR A 77 1.15 12.38 -13.81
C TYR A 77 1.70 13.72 -13.33
N GLY A 78 1.67 14.73 -14.18
CA GLY A 78 2.26 16.06 -13.94
C GLY A 78 1.48 17.21 -14.55
N SER A 79 0.26 16.95 -15.03
CA SER A 79 -0.67 17.95 -15.52
C SER A 79 -2.09 17.58 -15.12
N ALA A 80 -2.99 18.56 -15.01
CA ALA A 80 -4.40 18.29 -14.74
C ALA A 80 -5.00 17.30 -15.78
N LEU A 81 -4.52 17.35 -17.02
CA LEU A 81 -4.96 16.48 -18.12
C LEU A 81 -4.42 15.05 -18.04
N SER A 82 -3.37 14.82 -17.25
CA SER A 82 -2.79 13.48 -17.08
C SER A 82 -3.54 12.64 -16.05
N PHE A 83 -4.31 13.27 -15.15
CA PHE A 83 -5.14 12.55 -14.19
C PHE A 83 -6.29 11.83 -14.90
N VAL A 84 -6.53 10.59 -14.49
CA VAL A 84 -7.58 9.72 -15.02
C VAL A 84 -8.43 9.31 -13.83
N PHE A 85 -9.53 10.03 -13.63
CA PHE A 85 -10.45 9.73 -12.54
C PHE A 85 -11.12 8.37 -12.79
N ASP A 86 -10.91 7.45 -11.86
CA ASP A 86 -11.50 6.11 -11.86
C ASP A 86 -12.01 5.78 -10.44
N THR A 87 -12.62 4.62 -10.26
CA THR A 87 -13.24 4.23 -8.99
C THR A 87 -12.89 2.79 -8.62
N ILE A 88 -12.39 2.60 -7.40
CA ILE A 88 -12.29 1.29 -6.77
C ILE A 88 -13.66 0.97 -6.16
N GLY A 89 -14.27 -0.14 -6.59
CA GLY A 89 -15.61 -0.54 -6.14
C GLY A 89 -15.68 -0.87 -4.64
N ALA A 90 -16.84 -0.64 -4.04
CA ALA A 90 -17.13 -1.09 -2.68
C ALA A 90 -16.94 -2.61 -2.52
N GLY A 91 -16.52 -3.04 -1.33
CA GLY A 91 -16.18 -4.43 -1.03
C GLY A 91 -14.75 -4.81 -1.41
N SER A 92 -14.03 -3.97 -2.15
CA SER A 92 -12.60 -4.17 -2.41
C SER A 92 -11.81 -4.04 -1.11
N VAL A 93 -10.80 -4.90 -0.94
CA VAL A 93 -9.87 -4.82 0.19
C VAL A 93 -8.60 -4.14 -0.30
N VAL A 94 -8.20 -3.05 0.35
CA VAL A 94 -7.04 -2.24 -0.03
C VAL A 94 -6.14 -1.94 1.16
N SER A 95 -4.87 -1.68 0.91
CA SER A 95 -3.97 -1.04 1.87
C SER A 95 -3.63 0.37 1.41
N SER A 96 -3.65 1.33 2.33
CA SER A 96 -3.33 2.73 2.07
C SER A 96 -1.95 3.08 2.62
N HIS A 97 -1.24 3.89 1.86
CA HIS A 97 0.05 4.48 2.17
C HIS A 97 -0.03 5.98 1.91
N PHE A 98 0.80 6.74 2.59
CA PHE A 98 0.74 8.19 2.49
C PHE A 98 2.13 8.79 2.34
N ILE A 99 2.23 9.85 1.55
CA ILE A 99 3.41 10.68 1.34
C ILE A 99 2.98 12.11 1.63
N HIS A 100 3.74 12.81 2.47
CA HIS A 100 3.45 14.16 2.92
C HIS A 100 4.72 15.01 2.86
N PHE A 101 4.59 16.20 2.28
CA PHE A 101 5.66 17.19 2.27
C PHE A 101 5.12 18.57 2.63
N ASP A 102 5.50 19.04 3.81
CA ASP A 102 5.18 20.37 4.33
C ASP A 102 6.49 21.04 4.76
N THR A 103 6.64 22.32 4.42
CA THR A 103 7.92 23.04 4.59
C THR A 103 7.95 23.81 5.89
N VAL A 104 9.14 23.93 6.48
CA VAL A 104 9.30 24.65 7.74
C VAL A 104 9.01 26.13 7.51
N GLY A 105 7.92 26.61 8.10
CA GLY A 105 7.50 28.00 8.01
C GLY A 105 6.95 28.43 6.64
N GLY A 106 6.53 27.49 5.78
CA GLY A 106 5.96 27.79 4.46
C GLY A 106 6.99 28.35 3.47
N SER A 107 8.24 27.90 3.56
CA SER A 107 9.29 28.30 2.62
C SER A 107 9.16 27.53 1.31
N PHE A 108 9.40 28.15 0.16
CA PHE A 108 9.46 27.43 -1.10
C PHE A 108 10.60 26.40 -1.10
N GLN A 109 10.27 25.12 -1.24
CA GLN A 109 11.23 24.01 -1.33
C GLN A 109 10.82 23.02 -2.41
N THR A 110 11.81 22.28 -2.90
CA THR A 110 11.61 21.20 -3.87
C THR A 110 12.23 19.92 -3.34
N VAL A 111 11.51 18.80 -3.45
CA VAL A 111 12.01 17.47 -3.13
C VAL A 111 11.68 16.47 -4.22
N GLU A 112 12.60 15.55 -4.48
CA GLU A 112 12.41 14.40 -5.36
C GLU A 112 12.65 13.12 -4.59
N GLY A 113 11.83 12.11 -4.83
CA GLY A 113 11.97 10.83 -4.14
C GLY A 113 11.16 9.71 -4.76
N SER A 114 11.24 8.55 -4.11
CA SER A 114 10.43 7.40 -4.48
C SER A 114 10.05 6.56 -3.28
N VAL A 115 8.94 5.83 -3.42
CA VAL A 115 8.42 4.88 -2.44
C VAL A 115 8.09 3.58 -3.18
N THR A 116 8.63 2.46 -2.71
CA THR A 116 8.42 1.12 -3.27
C THR A 116 7.60 0.26 -2.31
N PHE A 117 6.60 -0.43 -2.85
CA PHE A 117 5.64 -1.26 -2.13
C PHE A 117 5.87 -2.75 -2.43
N ASP A 118 5.58 -3.62 -1.47
CA ASP A 118 5.56 -5.07 -1.68
C ASP A 118 4.27 -5.59 -2.35
N ALA A 119 3.40 -4.69 -2.81
CA ALA A 119 2.22 -5.02 -3.58
C ALA A 119 1.92 -4.03 -4.71
N ASP A 120 1.09 -4.46 -5.67
CA ASP A 120 0.71 -3.64 -6.83
C ASP A 120 -0.07 -2.40 -6.37
N ILE A 121 0.30 -1.24 -6.91
CA ILE A 121 -0.46 0.01 -6.83
C ILE A 121 -1.77 -0.19 -7.60
N LEU A 122 -2.89 -0.04 -6.90
CA LEU A 122 -4.24 -0.03 -7.46
C LEU A 122 -4.63 1.36 -7.94
N GLY A 123 -4.17 2.37 -7.22
CA GLY A 123 -4.47 3.75 -7.55
C GLY A 123 -3.78 4.74 -6.64
N VAL A 124 -3.77 5.99 -7.07
CA VAL A 124 -3.20 7.11 -6.33
C VAL A 124 -4.30 8.17 -6.17
N ILE A 125 -4.39 8.74 -4.99
CA ILE A 125 -5.24 9.88 -4.65
C ILE A 125 -4.32 11.04 -4.30
N ALA A 126 -4.37 12.11 -5.06
CA ALA A 126 -3.49 13.27 -4.95
C ALA A 126 -4.22 14.60 -5.25
N TRP A 127 -5.55 14.58 -5.34
CA TRP A 127 -6.33 15.72 -5.83
C TRP A 127 -7.31 16.29 -4.78
N ASN A 128 -7.06 17.51 -4.30
CA ASN A 128 -8.10 18.38 -3.72
C ASN A 128 -8.17 19.74 -4.43
N ARG A 129 -9.17 19.93 -5.29
CA ARG A 129 -9.46 21.21 -5.97
C ARG A 129 -10.93 21.62 -5.82
N GLN A 130 -11.28 22.79 -6.36
CA GLN A 130 -12.61 23.41 -6.21
C GLN A 130 -13.77 22.49 -6.61
N GLU A 131 -13.53 21.50 -7.47
CA GLU A 131 -14.56 20.61 -8.02
C GLU A 131 -14.62 19.25 -7.31
N ALA A 132 -13.55 18.84 -6.63
CA ALA A 132 -13.47 17.54 -5.96
C ALA A 132 -12.38 17.53 -4.88
N ARG A 133 -12.65 16.88 -3.74
CA ARG A 133 -11.72 16.82 -2.60
C ARG A 133 -11.40 15.36 -2.25
N HIS A 134 -10.81 14.62 -3.18
CA HIS A 134 -10.61 13.18 -3.05
C HIS A 134 -9.72 12.79 -1.86
N LEU A 135 -8.71 13.60 -1.51
CA LEU A 135 -7.92 13.36 -0.30
C LEU A 135 -8.76 13.55 0.97
N ASP A 136 -9.57 14.61 1.06
CA ASP A 136 -10.45 14.84 2.22
C ASP A 136 -11.50 13.73 2.34
N GLU A 137 -12.10 13.34 1.21
CA GLU A 137 -13.10 12.28 1.12
C GLU A 137 -12.54 10.91 1.54
N SER A 138 -11.25 10.66 1.29
CA SER A 138 -10.60 9.39 1.62
C SER A 138 -10.02 9.34 3.04
N ASP A 139 -9.86 10.47 3.74
CA ASP A 139 -9.33 10.51 5.12
C ASP A 139 -10.20 9.69 6.09
N ALA A 140 -11.53 9.70 5.92
CA ALA A 140 -12.42 8.93 6.79
C ALA A 140 -12.22 7.40 6.68
N ALA A 141 -11.77 6.92 5.51
CA ALA A 141 -11.55 5.50 5.26
C ALA A 141 -10.18 5.02 5.76
N PHE A 142 -9.15 5.86 5.67
CA PHE A 142 -7.76 5.44 5.88
C PHE A 142 -7.04 6.17 7.00
N GLY A 143 -7.42 7.42 7.28
CA GLY A 143 -6.71 8.34 8.17
C GLY A 143 -6.93 8.10 9.66
N LEU A 144 -7.60 7.03 10.08
CA LEU A 144 -7.87 6.76 11.49
C LEU A 144 -6.57 6.71 12.31
N GLY A 145 -6.43 7.63 13.26
CA GLY A 145 -5.24 7.75 14.12
C GLY A 145 -4.21 8.78 13.69
N THR A 146 -4.42 9.47 12.56
CA THR A 146 -3.67 10.64 12.12
C THR A 146 -4.64 11.81 11.95
N ILE A 147 -4.31 12.96 12.53
CA ILE A 147 -5.09 14.18 12.33
C ILE A 147 -4.58 14.86 11.05
N PHE A 148 -5.47 15.12 10.10
CA PHE A 148 -5.17 15.85 8.86
C PHE A 148 -5.80 17.24 8.86
N SER A 149 -5.25 18.14 8.05
CA SER A 149 -5.95 19.38 7.72
C SER A 149 -6.98 19.11 6.65
N THR A 150 -8.26 19.28 6.99
CA THR A 150 -9.38 19.14 6.06
C THR A 150 -9.79 20.50 5.49
N GLU A 151 -10.47 20.51 4.34
CA GLU A 151 -10.96 21.73 3.68
C GLU A 151 -9.86 22.71 3.25
N VAL A 152 -8.61 22.23 3.21
CA VAL A 152 -7.47 22.98 2.69
C VAL A 152 -7.58 23.04 1.18
N ALA A 153 -7.80 24.25 0.65
CA ALA A 153 -7.68 24.48 -0.78
C ALA A 153 -6.24 24.14 -1.20
N ARG A 154 -6.09 23.43 -2.34
CA ARG A 154 -4.77 23.10 -2.91
C ARG A 154 -3.97 22.08 -2.09
N ARG A 155 -4.66 21.19 -1.36
CA ARG A 155 -4.07 19.98 -0.76
C ARG A 155 -3.82 18.94 -1.86
N GLY A 156 -2.69 18.24 -1.78
CA GLY A 156 -2.28 17.28 -2.80
C GLY A 156 -1.38 17.90 -3.87
N VAL A 157 -1.03 17.15 -4.90
CA VAL A 157 -0.06 17.53 -5.95
C VAL A 157 -0.65 18.70 -6.77
N PHE A 158 -0.26 19.93 -6.44
CA PHE A 158 -1.02 21.12 -6.78
C PHE A 158 -0.46 21.96 -7.93
N ASP A 159 0.85 22.06 -8.11
CA ASP A 159 1.43 22.84 -9.20
C ASP A 159 1.67 21.97 -10.45
N VAL A 160 0.70 21.08 -10.75
CA VAL A 160 0.62 20.39 -12.04
C VAL A 160 0.27 21.40 -13.14
N GLY A 161 1.06 21.42 -14.21
CA GLY A 161 0.94 22.40 -15.29
C GLY A 161 -0.37 22.22 -16.08
N ASP A 162 -0.73 23.22 -16.89
CA ASP A 162 -1.88 23.16 -17.81
C ASP A 162 -1.67 22.22 -19.01
N GLY A 163 -0.53 21.50 -19.04
CA GLY A 163 -0.11 20.62 -20.13
C GLY A 163 0.70 21.32 -21.22
N THR A 164 0.94 22.63 -21.13
CA THR A 164 1.78 23.40 -22.08
C THR A 164 3.18 23.70 -21.54
N GLN A 165 3.35 23.61 -20.22
CA GLN A 165 4.64 23.54 -19.53
C GLN A 165 4.51 22.36 -18.55
N GLY A 166 5.52 21.47 -18.51
CA GLY A 166 5.51 20.35 -17.55
C GLY A 166 5.23 20.89 -16.15
N GLY A 167 4.34 20.23 -15.41
CA GLY A 167 4.03 20.65 -14.05
C GLY A 167 5.27 20.72 -13.19
N GLU A 168 5.26 21.70 -12.29
CA GLU A 168 6.22 21.86 -11.21
C GLU A 168 6.11 20.66 -10.26
N ASP A 169 4.89 20.16 -10.03
CA ASP A 169 4.68 18.89 -9.32
C ASP A 169 4.38 17.74 -10.28
N TRP A 170 4.93 16.56 -9.98
CA TRP A 170 4.55 15.34 -10.67
C TRP A 170 4.81 14.09 -9.83
N PHE A 171 4.13 13.01 -10.19
CA PHE A 171 4.50 11.66 -9.78
C PHE A 171 4.49 10.71 -10.97
N THR A 172 5.16 9.57 -10.84
CA THR A 172 5.19 8.51 -11.84
C THR A 172 4.93 7.18 -11.17
N ILE A 173 3.97 6.42 -11.71
CA ILE A 173 3.74 5.02 -11.36
C ILE A 173 4.66 4.18 -12.26
N SER A 174 5.53 3.37 -11.65
CA SER A 174 6.49 2.53 -12.38
C SER A 174 5.79 1.47 -13.27
N PRO A 175 6.45 0.97 -14.33
CA PRO A 175 5.88 -0.06 -15.21
C PRO A 175 5.45 -1.35 -14.51
N ASP A 176 6.10 -1.71 -13.40
CA ASP A 176 5.73 -2.86 -12.57
C ASP A 176 4.64 -2.54 -11.53
N GLN A 177 4.15 -1.29 -11.48
CA GLN A 177 3.17 -0.79 -10.52
C GLN A 177 3.60 -0.96 -9.05
N ARG A 178 4.90 -1.05 -8.76
CA ARG A 178 5.40 -1.23 -7.38
C ARG A 178 6.05 0.01 -6.80
N THR A 179 6.38 1.00 -7.60
CA THR A 179 7.10 2.19 -7.16
C THR A 179 6.39 3.45 -7.63
N LEU A 180 6.18 4.38 -6.70
CA LEU A 180 5.79 5.75 -7.00
C LEU A 180 7.01 6.64 -6.85
N ALA A 181 7.44 7.27 -7.94
CA ALA A 181 8.43 8.35 -7.92
C ALA A 181 7.73 9.70 -7.93
N PHE A 182 8.29 10.73 -7.31
CA PHE A 182 7.67 12.05 -7.24
C PHE A 182 8.70 13.19 -7.29
N HIS A 183 8.19 14.35 -7.67
CA HIS A 183 8.80 15.67 -7.55
C HIS A 183 7.74 16.62 -7.00
N LEU A 184 8.02 17.26 -5.87
CA LEU A 184 7.08 18.13 -5.15
C LEU A 184 7.73 19.49 -4.92
N GLN A 185 7.01 20.57 -5.22
CA GLN A 185 7.38 21.97 -5.06
C GLN A 185 6.36 22.66 -4.16
N VAL A 186 6.72 22.83 -2.89
CA VAL A 186 5.81 23.39 -1.89
C VAL A 186 6.28 24.77 -1.48
N SER A 187 5.40 25.76 -1.55
CA SER A 187 5.50 27.01 -0.79
C SER A 187 4.49 27.05 0.34
N THR A 188 3.20 26.90 0.03
CA THR A 188 2.08 26.69 0.95
C THR A 188 0.87 26.20 0.14
N PRO A 189 0.02 25.27 0.64
CA PRO A 189 0.02 24.72 1.99
C PRO A 189 1.03 23.58 2.18
N PHE A 190 0.87 22.47 1.47
CA PHE A 190 1.73 21.27 1.47
C PHE A 190 1.28 20.37 0.33
N ASP A 191 2.11 19.39 -0.03
CA ASP A 191 1.74 18.35 -0.98
C ASP A 191 1.55 17.02 -0.29
N GLU A 192 0.54 16.28 -0.77
CA GLU A 192 0.19 14.97 -0.25
C GLU A 192 -0.18 14.01 -1.36
N ILE A 193 0.20 12.75 -1.18
CA ILE A 193 -0.13 11.66 -2.08
C ILE A 193 -0.54 10.46 -1.23
N ARG A 194 -1.75 9.96 -1.43
CA ARG A 194 -2.22 8.68 -0.89
C ARG A 194 -2.12 7.61 -1.97
N VAL A 195 -1.52 6.47 -1.65
CA VAL A 195 -1.33 5.35 -2.56
C VAL A 195 -2.09 4.14 -2.04
N LEU A 196 -2.98 3.61 -2.88
CA LEU A 196 -3.76 2.41 -2.59
C LEU A 196 -3.11 1.21 -3.27
N THR A 197 -2.96 0.11 -2.55
CA THR A 197 -2.32 -1.13 -3.02
C THR A 197 -3.22 -2.34 -2.80
N VAL A 198 -3.05 -3.40 -3.61
CA VAL A 198 -3.68 -4.71 -3.39
C VAL A 198 -3.00 -5.39 -2.22
N PRO A 199 -3.65 -5.66 -1.08
CA PRO A 199 -2.99 -6.41 -0.03
C PRO A 199 -2.78 -7.86 -0.48
N GLU A 200 -1.56 -8.38 -0.36
CA GLU A 200 -1.32 -9.78 -0.67
C GLU A 200 -2.02 -10.67 0.36
N PRO A 201 -2.68 -11.77 -0.06
CA PRO A 201 -3.17 -12.77 0.88
C PRO A 201 -1.96 -13.36 1.62
N ALA A 202 -1.86 -13.14 2.93
CA ALA A 202 -0.74 -13.56 3.76
C ALA A 202 -0.50 -15.10 3.82
N GLY A 203 -1.25 -15.89 3.05
CA GLY A 203 -1.15 -17.34 2.93
C GLY A 203 -0.14 -17.87 1.90
N LEU A 204 0.39 -17.05 0.98
CA LEU A 204 1.33 -17.56 -0.05
C LEU A 204 2.74 -17.86 0.50
N ALA A 205 3.18 -17.18 1.55
CA ALA A 205 4.44 -17.48 2.22
C ALA A 205 4.40 -18.84 2.97
N ALA A 206 3.26 -19.22 3.54
CA ALA A 206 3.12 -20.41 4.39
C ALA A 206 3.05 -21.73 3.61
N LEU A 207 2.65 -21.72 2.34
CA LEU A 207 2.58 -22.93 1.50
C LEU A 207 3.95 -23.47 1.08
N SER A 208 5.00 -22.64 1.13
CA SER A 208 6.38 -23.05 0.79
C SER A 208 7.02 -23.99 1.82
N LEU A 209 6.58 -23.97 3.08
CA LEU A 209 7.18 -24.77 4.17
C LEU A 209 6.55 -26.17 4.33
N LEU A 210 5.33 -26.39 3.84
CA LEU A 210 4.66 -27.70 3.91
C LEU A 210 5.05 -28.65 2.76
N GLY A 211 5.60 -28.13 1.66
CA GLY A 211 5.98 -28.91 0.47
C GLY A 211 7.16 -29.86 0.67
N PHE A 212 8.04 -29.63 1.64
CA PHE A 212 9.24 -30.46 1.85
C PHE A 212 9.04 -31.68 2.77
N ALA A 213 7.93 -31.75 3.53
CA ALA A 213 7.72 -32.83 4.50
C ALA A 213 7.05 -34.09 3.91
N ALA A 214 6.46 -34.02 2.70
CA ALA A 214 5.60 -35.09 2.18
C ALA A 214 6.29 -36.15 1.31
N PHE A 215 7.59 -36.00 0.98
CA PHE A 215 8.32 -36.99 0.17
C PHE A 215 9.24 -37.91 0.99
N ARG A 216 8.67 -38.67 1.93
CA ARG A 216 9.34 -39.88 2.46
C ARG A 216 8.63 -41.13 1.95
N ARG A 217 9.01 -41.53 0.73
CA ARG A 217 8.55 -42.70 -0.03
C ARG A 217 8.48 -43.96 0.85
N ARG A 218 7.28 -44.57 0.94
CA ARG A 218 7.11 -45.95 1.41
C ARG A 218 7.61 -46.91 0.31
N ARG A 219 8.55 -47.80 0.65
CA ARG A 219 8.91 -48.95 -0.20
C ARG A 219 7.80 -50.01 -0.10
N PRO A 220 7.30 -50.55 -1.21
CA PRO A 220 6.41 -51.71 -1.17
C PRO A 220 7.19 -53.00 -0.85
N ALA A 221 6.58 -53.86 -0.02
CA ALA A 221 7.09 -55.18 0.33
C ALA A 221 6.91 -56.15 -0.84
N ALA A 222 7.96 -56.91 -1.16
CA ALA A 222 7.92 -57.96 -2.17
C ALA A 222 7.25 -59.22 -1.59
N THR A 223 6.14 -59.63 -2.18
CA THR A 223 5.53 -60.96 -2.04
C THR A 223 6.24 -61.93 -2.99
N ASN A 224 6.95 -62.93 -2.46
CA ASN A 224 7.42 -64.07 -3.24
C ASN A 224 6.37 -65.19 -3.18
N VAL A 225 5.78 -65.51 -4.33
CA VAL A 225 5.00 -66.73 -4.57
C VAL A 225 5.72 -67.53 -5.66
N SER A 226 6.24 -68.69 -5.25
CA SER A 226 6.33 -70.01 -5.93
C SER A 226 6.56 -70.10 -7.45
N ALA A 227 7.60 -70.84 -7.84
CA ALA A 227 7.60 -71.68 -9.03
C ALA A 227 8.33 -73.02 -8.76
N ASP A 228 7.67 -74.10 -9.18
CA ASP A 228 8.04 -75.53 -9.11
C ASP A 228 9.45 -75.89 -9.59
N ARG A 229 10.06 -76.89 -8.94
CA ARG A 229 10.33 -78.24 -9.49
C ARG A 229 10.81 -79.21 -8.41
#